data_AF-A0A0S8ECA7-F1
#
_entry.id   AF-A0A0S8ECA7-F1
#
_cell.length_a   1.000
_cell.length_b   1.000
_cell.length_c   1.000
_cell.angle_alpha   90.00
_cell.angle_beta   90.00
_cell.angle_gamma   90.00
#
_symmetry.space_group_name_H-M   'P 1'
#
loop_
_entity.id
_entity.type
_entity.pdbx_description
1 polymer ?
#
loop_
_entity_poly.entity_id
_entity_poly.type
_entity_poly.pdbx_seq_one_letter_code
_entity_poly.pdbx_strand_id
1 'polypeptide(L)'
;TIAQVHGWCVAGGTDMVLCSDIIIAAEDAQIGYAPARIWGSPLTAMWVYRLGPEWAKRHLLTGDAMDGKTAERIGLIYKAVPADRLEREVEGLAQRMANIPVSQLASMKLLVNQAYENMGLRSTQTLGCIFDGWMRHTPDGLAWRRLIDEKGIRAAIEARDGPFGDYSARKR
;
A
#
# COMPACT_ATOMS: atom_id res chain seq x y z
N THR A 1 6.48 -5.34 -13.86
CA THR A 1 7.04 -4.27 -13.04
C THR A 1 7.42 -4.85 -11.70
N ILE A 2 8.54 -4.42 -11.16
CA ILE A 2 9.02 -4.82 -9.83
C ILE A 2 9.11 -3.54 -9.00
N ALA A 3 8.50 -3.53 -7.81
CA ALA A 3 8.65 -2.46 -6.84
C ALA A 3 9.70 -2.85 -5.79
N GLN A 4 10.62 -1.92 -5.54
CA GLN A 4 11.60 -1.99 -4.45
C GLN A 4 11.17 -1.03 -3.33
N VAL A 5 10.94 -1.55 -2.13
CA VAL A 5 10.44 -0.75 -0.99
C VAL A 5 11.47 -0.72 0.14
N HIS A 6 11.86 0.48 0.57
CA HIS A 6 12.71 0.70 1.73
C HIS A 6 12.10 1.82 2.59
N GLY A 7 12.35 1.80 3.90
CA GLY A 7 11.80 2.83 4.80
C GLY A 7 10.27 2.77 4.89
N TRP A 8 9.58 3.79 4.38
CA TRP A 8 8.13 3.93 4.53
C TRP A 8 7.42 3.91 3.17
N CYS A 9 6.45 3.01 3.02
CA CYS A 9 5.48 2.97 1.94
C CYS A 9 4.08 3.12 2.54
N VAL A 10 3.63 4.37 2.69
CA VAL A 10 2.40 4.68 3.43
C VAL A 10 1.44 5.50 2.60
N ALA A 11 0.14 5.42 2.94
CA ALA A 11 -0.91 6.18 2.27
C ALA A 11 -0.87 5.96 0.75
N GLY A 12 -0.84 7.03 -0.05
CA GLY A 12 -0.77 6.97 -1.51
C GLY A 12 0.46 6.24 -2.07
N GLY A 13 1.53 6.06 -1.28
CA GLY A 13 2.65 5.21 -1.67
C GLY A 13 2.21 3.77 -1.92
N THR A 14 1.26 3.27 -1.12
CA THR A 14 0.71 1.92 -1.29
C THR A 14 -0.21 1.82 -2.50
N ASP A 15 -0.93 2.88 -2.87
CA ASP A 15 -1.74 2.92 -4.11
C ASP A 15 -0.85 2.67 -5.35
N MET A 16 0.39 3.17 -5.34
CA MET A 16 1.37 2.92 -6.40
C MET A 16 2.01 1.54 -6.28
N VAL A 17 2.55 1.18 -5.12
CA VAL A 17 3.34 -0.04 -4.95
C VAL A 17 2.50 -1.29 -5.11
N LEU A 18 1.27 -1.31 -4.60
CA LEU A 18 0.40 -2.49 -4.68
C LEU A 18 -0.10 -2.80 -6.11
N CYS A 19 0.03 -1.86 -7.05
CA CYS A 19 -0.24 -2.08 -8.47
C CYS A 19 0.93 -2.73 -9.23
N SER A 20 2.09 -2.89 -8.59
CA SER A 20 3.24 -3.56 -9.24
C SER A 20 3.00 -5.05 -9.38
N ASP A 21 3.60 -5.71 -10.37
CA ASP A 21 3.41 -7.17 -10.52
C ASP A 21 4.09 -7.92 -9.36
N ILE A 22 5.30 -7.49 -8.98
CA ILE A 22 6.10 -8.09 -7.90
C ILE A 22 6.59 -6.98 -6.96
N ILE A 23 6.58 -7.23 -5.66
CA ILE A 23 7.05 -6.30 -4.63
C ILE A 23 8.10 -7.00 -3.79
N ILE A 24 9.28 -6.38 -3.66
CA ILE A 24 10.33 -6.78 -2.75
C ILE A 24 10.59 -5.61 -1.80
N ALA A 25 10.64 -5.88 -0.50
CA ALA A 25 10.82 -4.85 0.52
C ALA A 25 12.02 -5.13 1.42
N ALA A 26 12.56 -4.09 2.06
CA ALA A 26 13.41 -4.26 3.22
C ALA A 26 12.60 -4.89 4.36
N GLU A 27 13.22 -5.75 5.16
CA GLU A 27 12.62 -6.40 6.33
C GLU A 27 11.97 -5.42 7.31
N ASP A 28 12.58 -4.24 7.47
CA ASP A 28 12.17 -3.16 8.37
C ASP A 28 11.23 -2.13 7.72
N ALA A 29 10.95 -2.27 6.42
CA ALA A 29 10.07 -1.36 5.70
C ALA A 29 8.68 -1.32 6.35
N GLN A 30 8.07 -0.15 6.44
CA GLN A 30 6.76 0.06 7.02
C GLN A 30 5.73 0.29 5.90
N ILE A 31 4.74 -0.60 5.81
CA ILE A 31 3.72 -0.60 4.76
C ILE A 31 2.34 -0.44 5.41
N GLY A 32 1.57 0.59 5.03
CA GLY A 32 0.28 0.86 5.66
C GLY A 32 -0.55 1.97 5.03
N TYR A 33 -1.84 2.06 5.38
CA TYR A 33 -2.74 3.08 4.87
C TYR A 33 -3.34 3.91 6.02
N ALA A 34 -2.52 4.70 6.69
CA ALA A 34 -2.95 5.56 7.80
C ALA A 34 -4.14 6.52 7.48
N PRO A 35 -4.32 7.05 6.24
CA PRO A 35 -5.50 7.86 5.91
C PRO A 35 -6.84 7.13 6.03
N ALA A 36 -6.86 5.80 6.18
CA ALA A 36 -8.08 5.09 6.54
C ALA A 36 -8.67 5.57 7.89
N ARG A 37 -7.83 6.09 8.79
CA ARG A 37 -8.26 6.69 10.07
C ARG A 37 -8.99 8.01 9.87
N ILE A 38 -8.54 8.81 8.89
CA ILE A 38 -9.16 10.07 8.50
C ILE A 38 -8.62 10.50 7.13
N TRP A 39 -9.50 11.03 6.28
CA TRP A 39 -9.16 11.77 5.06
C TRP A 39 -8.67 10.94 3.85
N GLY A 40 -8.87 9.62 3.80
CA GLY A 40 -8.62 8.89 2.55
C GLY A 40 -9.09 7.44 2.50
N SER A 41 -9.28 6.97 1.27
CA SER A 41 -9.56 5.57 0.93
C SER A 41 -8.57 5.10 -0.14
N PRO A 42 -8.05 3.86 -0.10
CA PRO A 42 -7.15 3.36 -1.15
C PRO A 42 -7.82 3.42 -2.52
N LEU A 43 -7.27 4.23 -3.42
CA LEU A 43 -7.83 4.52 -4.74
C LEU A 43 -7.86 3.27 -5.63
N THR A 44 -6.82 2.44 -5.52
CA THR A 44 -6.63 1.28 -6.39
C THR A 44 -7.30 0.02 -5.87
N ALA A 45 -7.79 0.04 -4.62
CA ALA A 45 -8.36 -1.09 -3.89
C ALA A 45 -7.48 -2.35 -3.83
N MET A 46 -6.19 -2.27 -4.18
CA MET A 46 -5.32 -3.45 -4.33
C MET A 46 -5.09 -4.24 -3.03
N TRP A 47 -5.36 -3.65 -1.87
CA TRP A 47 -5.33 -4.33 -0.57
C TRP A 47 -6.16 -5.61 -0.57
N VAL A 48 -7.41 -5.59 -1.07
CA VAL A 48 -8.28 -6.79 -1.06
C VAL A 48 -7.85 -7.83 -2.09
N TYR A 49 -7.36 -7.40 -3.25
CA TYR A 49 -6.91 -8.30 -4.33
C TYR A 49 -5.59 -9.01 -4.02
N ARG A 50 -4.78 -8.45 -3.11
CA ARG A 50 -3.53 -9.07 -2.64
C ARG A 50 -3.71 -9.93 -1.40
N LEU A 51 -4.44 -9.42 -0.40
CA LEU A 51 -4.51 -10.04 0.93
C LEU A 51 -5.75 -10.89 1.15
N GLY A 52 -6.75 -10.79 0.27
CA GLY A 52 -8.09 -11.26 0.56
C GLY A 52 -8.79 -10.38 1.61
N PRO A 53 -10.07 -10.70 1.90
CA PRO A 53 -10.96 -9.80 2.64
C PRO A 53 -10.59 -9.60 4.11
N GLU A 54 -10.11 -10.64 4.80
CA GLU A 54 -9.86 -10.58 6.25
C GLU A 54 -8.64 -9.70 6.58
N TRP A 55 -7.50 -10.00 5.97
CA TRP A 55 -6.28 -9.21 6.15
C TRP A 55 -6.45 -7.78 5.63
N ALA A 56 -7.12 -7.59 4.48
CA ALA A 56 -7.41 -6.24 3.99
C ALA A 56 -8.25 -5.44 5.00
N LYS A 57 -9.31 -6.04 5.58
CA LYS A 57 -10.11 -5.38 6.63
C LYS A 57 -9.30 -5.11 7.89
N ARG A 58 -8.46 -6.06 8.33
CA ARG A 58 -7.60 -5.88 9.51
C ARG A 58 -6.76 -4.60 9.40
N HIS A 59 -6.22 -4.29 8.22
CA HIS A 59 -5.43 -3.08 8.00
C HIS A 59 -6.28 -1.86 7.68
N LEU A 60 -7.27 -1.96 6.80
CA LEU A 60 -8.06 -0.81 6.36
C LEU A 60 -9.09 -0.32 7.38
N LEU A 61 -9.47 -1.15 8.37
CA LEU A 61 -10.37 -0.72 9.46
C LEU A 61 -9.62 -0.19 10.69
N THR A 62 -8.29 -0.25 10.69
CA THR A 62 -7.44 0.23 11.79
C THR A 62 -6.46 1.32 11.35
N GLY A 63 -6.08 1.32 10.08
CA GLY A 63 -5.00 2.14 9.54
C GLY A 63 -3.60 1.68 9.94
N ASP A 64 -3.46 0.52 10.58
CA ASP A 64 -2.17 0.02 11.09
C ASP A 64 -1.20 -0.34 9.97
N ALA A 65 0.07 0.02 10.16
CA ALA A 65 1.17 -0.45 9.32
C ALA A 65 1.63 -1.87 9.73
N MET A 66 2.36 -2.49 8.82
CA MET A 66 3.12 -3.72 9.07
C MET A 66 4.57 -3.56 8.61
N ASP A 67 5.46 -4.37 9.17
CA ASP A 67 6.83 -4.47 8.68
C ASP A 67 6.94 -5.36 7.42
N GLY A 68 8.08 -5.28 6.72
CA GLY A 68 8.33 -6.07 5.51
C GLY A 68 8.20 -7.57 5.76
N LYS A 69 8.73 -8.06 6.89
CA LYS A 69 8.62 -9.48 7.29
C LYS A 69 7.17 -9.94 7.40
N THR A 70 6.33 -9.14 8.06
CA THR A 70 4.91 -9.44 8.18
C THR A 70 4.23 -9.39 6.83
N ALA A 71 4.54 -8.38 6.00
CA ALA A 71 3.98 -8.24 4.66
C ALA A 71 4.28 -9.47 3.77
N GLU A 72 5.49 -10.02 3.83
CA GLU A 72 5.84 -11.28 3.14
C GLU A 72 5.05 -12.46 3.73
N ARG A 73 5.05 -12.61 5.07
CA ARG A 73 4.39 -13.72 5.76
C ARG A 73 2.89 -13.80 5.48
N ILE A 74 2.20 -12.67 5.33
CA ILE A 74 0.76 -12.64 5.05
C ILE A 74 0.43 -12.52 3.54
N GLY A 75 1.44 -12.52 2.67
CA GLY A 75 1.27 -12.54 1.22
C GLY A 75 0.92 -11.19 0.58
N LEU A 76 1.14 -10.05 1.27
CA LEU A 76 0.98 -8.72 0.66
C LEU A 76 2.04 -8.49 -0.44
N ILE A 77 3.27 -8.91 -0.15
CA ILE A 77 4.45 -8.77 -1.00
C ILE A 77 5.06 -10.14 -1.27
N TYR A 78 5.95 -10.22 -2.27
CA TYR A 78 6.61 -11.47 -2.63
C TYR A 78 7.72 -11.85 -1.65
N LYS A 79 8.56 -10.88 -1.24
CA LYS A 79 9.75 -11.15 -0.45
C LYS A 79 10.19 -9.95 0.37
N ALA A 80 10.61 -10.18 1.62
CA ALA A 80 11.33 -9.21 2.42
C ALA A 80 12.78 -9.67 2.63
N VAL A 81 13.73 -8.75 2.55
CA VAL A 81 15.16 -9.03 2.70
C VAL A 81 15.86 -7.97 3.54
N PRO A 82 17.01 -8.25 4.17
CA PRO A 82 17.81 -7.23 4.83
C PRO A 82 18.06 -6.03 3.91
N ALA A 83 18.01 -4.81 4.46
CA ALA A 83 18.03 -3.58 3.68
C ALA A 83 19.28 -3.46 2.77
N ASP A 84 20.43 -3.96 3.23
CA ASP A 84 21.70 -4.01 2.49
C ASP A 84 21.71 -5.02 1.32
N ARG A 85 20.73 -5.92 1.26
CA ARG A 85 20.55 -6.89 0.16
C ARG A 85 19.43 -6.53 -0.81
N LEU A 86 18.61 -5.54 -0.47
CA LEU A 86 17.39 -5.21 -1.20
C LEU A 86 17.61 -4.97 -2.70
N GLU A 87 18.56 -4.11 -3.05
CA GLU A 87 18.85 -3.76 -4.45
C GLU A 87 19.35 -4.97 -5.25
N ARG A 88 20.26 -5.77 -4.66
CA ARG A 88 20.77 -7.00 -5.30
C ARG A 88 19.65 -8.00 -5.58
N GLU A 89 18.70 -8.14 -4.67
CA GLU A 89 17.59 -9.09 -4.81
C GLU A 89 16.60 -8.65 -5.90
N VAL A 90 16.33 -7.35 -5.99
CA VAL A 90 15.49 -6.76 -7.05
C VAL A 90 16.15 -6.91 -8.41
N GLU A 91 17.42 -6.53 -8.53
CA GLU A 91 18.17 -6.63 -9.80
C GLU A 91 18.32 -8.09 -10.23
N GLY A 92 18.58 -9.00 -9.28
CA GLY A 92 18.64 -10.43 -9.56
C GLY A 92 17.34 -10.97 -10.15
N LEU A 93 16.18 -10.56 -9.63
CA LEU A 93 14.89 -10.94 -10.20
C LEU A 93 14.64 -10.32 -11.58
N ALA A 94 14.96 -9.03 -11.73
CA ALA A 94 14.83 -8.33 -13.01
C ALA A 94 15.67 -9.01 -14.10
N GLN A 95 16.92 -9.35 -13.79
CA GLN A 95 17.82 -10.05 -14.71
C GLN A 95 17.28 -11.43 -15.10
N ARG A 96 16.66 -12.17 -14.17
CA ARG A 96 16.00 -13.44 -14.50
C ARG A 96 14.86 -13.24 -15.49
N MET A 97 14.00 -12.24 -15.26
CA MET A 97 12.89 -11.93 -16.16
C MET A 97 13.37 -11.44 -17.52
N ALA A 98 14.48 -10.69 -17.59
CA ALA A 98 15.06 -10.18 -18.83
C ALA A 98 15.52 -11.28 -19.80
N ASN A 99 15.74 -12.51 -19.32
CA ASN A 99 16.07 -13.66 -20.16
C ASN A 99 14.83 -14.30 -20.83
N ILE A 100 13.62 -13.86 -20.51
CA ILE A 100 12.38 -14.43 -21.06
C ILE A 100 11.94 -13.61 -22.28
N PRO A 101 11.57 -14.25 -23.41
CA PRO A 101 11.03 -13.52 -24.55
C PRO A 101 9.84 -12.63 -24.16
N VAL A 102 9.84 -11.39 -24.66
CA VAL A 102 8.82 -10.39 -24.30
C VAL A 102 7.40 -10.88 -24.54
N SER A 103 7.16 -11.64 -25.63
CA SER A 103 5.86 -12.23 -25.92
C SER A 103 5.40 -13.18 -24.81
N GLN A 104 6.30 -14.01 -24.27
CA GLN A 104 5.99 -14.93 -23.18
C GLN A 104 5.68 -14.18 -21.87
N LEU A 105 6.48 -13.15 -21.53
CA LEU A 105 6.22 -12.31 -20.36
C LEU A 105 4.85 -11.61 -20.45
N ALA A 106 4.56 -11.02 -21.61
CA ALA A 106 3.30 -10.32 -21.84
C ALA A 106 2.11 -11.27 -21.75
N SER A 107 2.18 -12.45 -22.40
CA SER A 107 1.11 -13.45 -22.36
C SER A 107 0.84 -13.95 -20.93
N MET A 108 1.89 -14.25 -20.16
CA MET A 108 1.73 -14.70 -18.77
C MET A 108 1.16 -13.61 -17.87
N LYS A 109 1.60 -12.35 -18.05
CA LYS A 109 1.04 -11.21 -17.32
C LYS A 109 -0.44 -10.99 -17.62
N LEU A 110 -0.84 -11.06 -18.90
CA LEU A 110 -2.24 -10.90 -19.30
C LEU A 110 -3.12 -12.00 -18.72
N LEU A 111 -2.64 -13.25 -18.72
CA LEU A 111 -3.37 -14.39 -18.14
C LEU A 111 -3.68 -14.18 -16.65
N VAL A 112 -2.69 -13.74 -15.86
CA VAL A 112 -2.88 -13.48 -14.42
C VAL A 112 -3.79 -12.28 -14.19
N ASN A 113 -3.57 -11.17 -14.91
CA ASN A 113 -4.36 -9.96 -14.74
C ASN A 113 -5.85 -10.16 -15.07
N GLN A 114 -6.17 -11.05 -16.02
CA GLN A 114 -7.56 -11.38 -16.35
C GLN A 114 -8.33 -11.94 -15.14
N ALA A 115 -7.67 -12.64 -14.22
CA ALA A 115 -8.32 -13.11 -12.99
C ALA A 115 -8.80 -11.95 -12.10
N TYR A 116 -7.98 -10.90 -11.95
CA TYR A 116 -8.38 -9.71 -11.19
C TYR A 116 -9.50 -8.93 -11.87
N GLU A 117 -9.46 -8.79 -13.19
CA GLU A 117 -10.55 -8.18 -13.95
C GLU A 117 -11.88 -8.95 -13.74
N ASN A 118 -11.83 -10.28 -13.75
CA ASN A 118 -13.00 -11.13 -13.50
C ASN A 118 -13.52 -11.02 -12.06
N MET A 119 -12.68 -10.67 -11.10
CA MET A 119 -13.08 -10.35 -9.72
C MET A 119 -13.70 -8.94 -9.57
N GLY A 120 -13.88 -8.21 -10.68
CA GLY A 120 -14.52 -6.89 -10.66
C GLY A 120 -13.58 -5.75 -10.24
N LEU A 121 -12.30 -5.80 -10.62
CA LEU A 121 -11.32 -4.77 -10.24
C LEU A 121 -11.81 -3.34 -10.53
N ARG A 122 -12.35 -3.09 -11.72
CA ARG A 122 -12.78 -1.74 -12.15
C ARG A 122 -13.90 -1.15 -11.31
N SER A 123 -14.91 -1.95 -10.94
CA SER A 123 -16.02 -1.48 -10.11
C SER A 123 -15.53 -1.16 -8.70
N THR A 124 -14.66 -1.99 -8.14
CA THR A 124 -14.05 -1.74 -6.82
C THR A 124 -13.17 -0.48 -6.83
N GLN A 125 -12.37 -0.26 -7.88
CA GLN A 125 -11.56 0.95 -8.02
C GLN A 125 -12.40 2.22 -8.17
N THR A 126 -13.54 2.12 -8.86
CA THR A 126 -14.50 3.23 -8.95
C THR A 126 -15.00 3.62 -7.57
N LEU A 127 -15.37 2.64 -6.73
CA LEU A 127 -15.75 2.90 -5.35
C LEU A 127 -14.60 3.47 -4.51
N GLY A 128 -13.38 2.97 -4.69
CA GLY A 128 -12.18 3.51 -4.03
C GLY A 128 -12.01 5.01 -4.27
N CYS A 129 -12.11 5.44 -5.53
CA CYS A 129 -12.04 6.86 -5.92
C CYS A 129 -13.20 7.69 -5.34
N ILE A 130 -14.44 7.20 -5.43
CA ILE A 130 -15.62 7.89 -4.89
C ILE A 130 -15.49 8.07 -3.37
N PHE A 131 -15.09 7.01 -2.65
CA PHE A 131 -14.97 7.06 -1.20
C PHE A 131 -13.80 7.93 -0.76
N ASP A 132 -12.67 7.93 -1.47
CA ASP A 132 -11.58 8.85 -1.18
C ASP A 132 -12.03 10.32 -1.33
N GLY A 133 -12.75 10.63 -2.41
CA GLY A 133 -13.38 11.94 -2.59
C GLY A 133 -14.35 12.26 -1.44
N TRP A 134 -15.27 11.35 -1.11
CA TRP A 134 -16.24 11.53 -0.04
C TRP A 134 -15.58 11.76 1.34
N MET A 135 -14.61 10.92 1.73
CA MET A 135 -13.93 10.96 3.02
C MET A 135 -13.14 12.27 3.25
N ARG A 136 -12.77 12.97 2.18
CA ARG A 136 -12.15 14.29 2.26
C ARG A 136 -13.15 15.44 2.46
N HIS A 137 -14.44 15.18 2.27
CA HIS A 137 -15.53 16.16 2.33
C HIS A 137 -16.59 15.87 3.40
N THR A 138 -16.43 14.80 4.21
CA THR A 138 -17.25 14.61 5.41
C THR A 138 -16.97 15.71 6.44
N PRO A 139 -17.86 15.93 7.42
CA PRO A 139 -17.60 16.87 8.52
C PRO A 139 -16.25 16.62 9.20
N ASP A 140 -15.88 15.35 9.43
CA ASP A 140 -14.60 14.96 10.01
C ASP A 140 -13.42 15.30 9.07
N GLY A 141 -13.54 15.01 7.77
CA GLY A 141 -12.53 15.35 6.77
C GLY A 141 -12.31 16.86 6.63
N LEU A 142 -13.38 17.66 6.71
CA LEU A 142 -13.31 19.13 6.69
C LEU A 142 -12.78 19.71 8.00
N ALA A 143 -13.09 19.10 9.15
CA ALA A 143 -12.49 19.47 10.43
C ALA A 143 -10.99 19.15 10.44
N TRP A 144 -10.60 18.00 9.88
CA TRP A 144 -9.21 17.63 9.67
C TRP A 144 -8.46 18.62 8.78
N ARG A 145 -9.10 19.03 7.67
CA ARG A 145 -8.53 20.03 6.77
C ARG A 145 -8.30 21.37 7.48
N ARG A 146 -9.28 21.84 8.27
CA ARG A 146 -9.13 23.05 9.09
C ARG A 146 -7.98 22.94 10.09
N LEU A 147 -7.80 21.79 10.74
CA LEU A 147 -6.65 21.56 11.62
C LEU A 147 -5.32 21.69 10.88
N ILE A 148 -5.23 21.19 9.64
CA ILE A 148 -4.04 21.36 8.78
C ILE A 148 -3.82 22.85 8.47
N ASP A 149 -4.88 23.57 8.11
CA ASP A 149 -4.78 25.00 7.77
C ASP A 149 -4.38 25.86 8.99
N GLU A 150 -4.83 25.51 10.20
CA GLU A 150 -4.57 26.27 11.43
C GLU A 150 -3.24 25.90 12.11
N LYS A 151 -2.89 24.61 12.16
CA LYS A 151 -1.75 24.09 12.95
C LYS A 151 -0.67 23.40 12.12
N GLY A 152 -0.89 23.27 10.82
CA GLY A 152 0.02 22.61 9.89
C GLY A 152 -0.15 21.09 9.83
N ILE A 153 0.37 20.51 8.75
CA ILE A 153 0.20 19.08 8.43
C ILE A 153 0.81 18.14 9.47
N ARG A 154 1.93 18.54 10.10
CA ARG A 154 2.60 17.70 11.10
C ARG A 154 1.74 17.53 12.36
N ALA A 155 1.22 18.64 12.90
CA ALA A 155 0.35 18.63 14.07
C ALA A 155 -0.94 17.87 13.79
N ALA A 156 -1.47 17.99 12.57
CA ALA A 156 -2.56 17.13 12.12
C ALA A 156 -2.11 15.67 12.17
N ILE A 157 -1.11 15.22 11.41
CA ILE A 157 -0.66 13.81 11.41
C ILE A 157 -0.42 13.24 12.83
N GLU A 158 0.22 13.99 13.72
CA GLU A 158 0.42 13.61 15.13
C GLU A 158 -0.91 13.42 15.89
N ALA A 159 -1.92 14.24 15.63
CA ALA A 159 -3.27 14.07 16.19
C ALA A 159 -3.99 12.82 15.65
N ARG A 160 -3.72 12.40 14.40
CA ARG A 160 -4.32 11.18 13.79
C ARG A 160 -3.69 9.93 14.38
N ASP A 161 -2.37 9.91 14.48
CA ASP A 161 -1.61 8.71 14.87
C ASP A 161 -1.43 8.61 16.38
N GLY A 162 -1.46 9.74 17.10
CA GLY A 162 -1.26 9.83 18.55
C GLY A 162 -2.08 8.84 19.37
N PRO A 163 -3.40 8.70 19.14
CA PRO A 163 -4.22 7.73 19.87
C PRO A 163 -3.81 6.26 19.69
N PHE A 164 -3.10 5.93 18.60
CA PHE A 164 -2.67 4.58 18.26
C PHE A 164 -1.21 4.29 18.65
N GLY A 165 -0.40 5.33 18.89
CA GLY A 165 1.00 5.19 19.30
C GLY A 165 1.94 4.65 18.21
N ASP A 166 1.55 4.75 16.94
CA ASP A 166 2.32 4.28 15.78
C ASP A 166 2.64 5.42 14.80
N TYR A 167 3.25 5.12 13.65
CA TYR A 167 3.72 6.10 12.65
C TYR A 167 4.48 7.29 13.27
N SER A 168 3.88 8.48 13.23
CA SER A 168 4.46 9.73 13.77
C SER A 168 4.55 9.75 15.30
N ALA A 169 3.75 8.93 15.99
CA ALA A 169 3.74 8.78 17.43
C ALA A 169 4.58 7.58 17.94
N ARG A 170 5.20 6.81 17.02
CA ARG A 170 6.04 5.67 17.39
C ARG A 170 7.30 6.14 18.11
N LYS A 171 7.52 5.66 19.35
CA LYS A 171 8.78 5.91 20.07
C LYS A 171 9.94 5.26 19.31
N ARG A 172 10.99 6.04 19.06
CA ARG A 172 12.26 5.57 18.48
C ARG A 172 13.04 4.77 19.50
#